data_AF-A0A934B8G8-F1
#
_entry.id   AF-A0A934B8G8-F1
#
_cell.length_a   1.000
_cell.length_b   1.000
_cell.length_c   1.000
_cell.angle_alpha   90.00
_cell.angle_beta   90.00
_cell.angle_gamma   90.00
#
_symmetry.space_group_name_H-M   'P 1'
#
loop_
_entity.id
_entity.type
_entity.pdbx_description
1 polymer ?
#
loop_
_entity_poly.entity_id
_entity_poly.type
_entity_poly.pdbx_seq_one_letter_code
_entity_poly.pdbx_strand_id
1 'polypeptide(L)'
;MAKKKKAVVKKAKSAKKQTKKQAKKTSTTKAKTLIKKSAAAKKKPVSKKPSKTRAAKPSVPAKKKKAVKKPALSQRKNKIQEIKKSLLSQKNALLREAEEALNNLPGDLNFPDMGDQATAETDRNFMLRLRDRERMLLKKIEETIERIDNAEYGICTSCGNEIGIKRLEARPVTDLCIECKVRQEEEEKIVEG
;
A
#
# COMPACT_ATOMS: atom_id res chain seq x y z
N MET A 1 64.25 51.01 11.26
CA MET A 1 64.70 50.67 12.63
C MET A 1 63.79 49.58 13.21
N ALA A 2 64.37 48.56 13.87
CA ALA A 2 63.80 47.51 14.75
C ALA A 2 62.49 46.80 14.31
N LYS A 3 62.43 45.54 13.83
CA LYS A 3 62.77 44.21 14.41
C LYS A 3 62.28 43.94 15.85
N LYS A 4 61.27 43.06 15.99
CA LYS A 4 61.08 41.97 17.00
C LYS A 4 59.82 41.17 16.56
N LYS A 5 59.85 39.97 15.97
CA LYS A 5 60.28 38.59 16.34
C LYS A 5 59.51 37.90 17.49
N LYS A 6 58.73 36.88 17.06
CA LYS A 6 58.45 35.53 17.66
C LYS A 6 57.61 35.50 18.97
N ALA A 7 56.73 34.54 19.23
CA ALA A 7 56.96 33.09 19.09
C ALA A 7 55.68 32.22 18.89
N VAL A 8 55.97 31.04 18.35
CA VAL A 8 55.14 29.87 18.12
C VAL A 8 55.01 29.05 19.41
N VAL A 9 53.83 28.51 19.71
CA VAL A 9 53.70 27.31 20.55
C VAL A 9 53.00 26.21 19.75
N LYS A 10 53.71 25.09 19.64
CA LYS A 10 53.28 23.80 19.07
C LYS A 10 52.98 22.83 20.23
N LYS A 11 52.27 21.75 19.86
CA LYS A 11 51.97 20.47 20.54
C LYS A 11 50.71 20.48 21.42
N ALA A 12 49.90 19.41 21.45
CA ALA A 12 50.20 18.00 21.19
C ALA A 12 49.04 17.23 20.52
N LYS A 13 49.43 16.17 19.82
CA LYS A 13 48.61 15.10 19.25
C LYS A 13 48.24 14.08 20.34
N SER A 14 47.02 13.55 20.30
CA SER A 14 46.65 12.24 20.86
C SER A 14 45.68 11.59 19.85
N ALA A 15 46.15 10.63 19.06
CA ALA A 15 46.18 9.19 19.36
C ALA A 15 44.84 8.49 19.05
N LYS A 16 44.80 8.01 17.80
CA LYS A 16 43.97 6.98 17.20
C LYS A 16 43.81 5.75 18.11
N LYS A 17 42.58 5.26 18.32
CA LYS A 17 42.36 3.83 18.60
C LYS A 17 41.13 3.32 17.87
N GLN A 18 41.41 2.54 16.84
CA GLN A 18 40.50 1.64 16.17
C GLN A 18 40.27 0.44 17.09
N THR A 19 39.01 0.03 17.27
CA THR A 19 38.68 -1.34 17.66
C THR A 19 37.81 -1.96 16.57
N LYS A 20 38.23 -3.16 16.19
CA LYS A 20 37.80 -3.96 15.06
C LYS A 20 36.91 -5.08 15.60
N LYS A 21 35.91 -5.47 14.81
CA LYS A 21 35.26 -6.79 14.75
C LYS A 21 34.53 -7.29 16.00
N GLN A 22 33.26 -7.64 15.81
CA GLN A 22 32.88 -9.07 15.77
C GLN A 22 31.55 -9.26 15.01
N ALA A 23 31.66 -9.86 13.83
CA ALA A 23 30.59 -10.61 13.21
C ALA A 23 30.57 -12.01 13.85
N LYS A 24 29.38 -12.47 14.26
CA LYS A 24 29.16 -13.86 14.66
C LYS A 24 28.07 -14.44 13.75
N LYS A 25 28.52 -15.27 12.80
CA LYS A 25 27.69 -16.28 12.12
C LYS A 25 27.78 -17.56 12.94
N THR A 26 26.63 -18.14 13.27
CA THR A 26 26.35 -19.55 13.61
C THR A 26 24.86 -19.56 13.96
N SER A 27 23.99 -20.48 13.55
CA SER A 27 24.05 -21.73 12.80
C SER A 27 22.60 -22.26 12.80
N THR A 28 22.20 -23.03 11.78
CA THR A 28 21.31 -24.22 11.87
C THR A 28 20.08 -24.15 12.80
N THR A 29 18.84 -24.33 12.34
CA THR A 29 18.35 -25.66 11.94
C THR A 29 17.05 -25.57 11.13
N LYS A 30 17.01 -26.34 10.05
CA LYS A 30 15.78 -26.83 9.42
C LYS A 30 15.04 -27.73 10.42
N ALA A 31 13.74 -27.53 10.57
CA ALA A 31 12.81 -28.58 10.97
C ALA A 31 11.64 -28.58 9.99
N LYS A 32 11.72 -29.51 9.04
CA LYS A 32 10.55 -30.04 8.32
C LYS A 32 9.80 -31.00 9.25
N THR A 33 8.59 -31.37 8.81
CA THR A 33 7.69 -32.45 9.28
C THR A 33 6.56 -31.92 10.19
N LEU A 34 5.28 -32.27 10.06
CA LEU A 34 4.63 -33.46 9.47
C LEU A 34 3.29 -33.12 8.81
N ILE A 35 3.05 -33.85 7.72
CA ILE A 35 1.76 -34.10 7.08
C ILE A 35 0.93 -35.00 8.01
N LYS A 36 -0.36 -34.69 8.20
CA LYS A 36 -1.39 -35.71 8.46
C LYS A 36 -2.68 -35.39 7.72
N LYS A 37 -2.86 -36.10 6.61
CA LYS A 37 -4.15 -36.38 5.97
C LYS A 37 -4.93 -37.35 6.86
N SER A 38 -6.22 -37.11 7.01
CA SER A 38 -7.20 -38.16 7.27
C SER A 38 -8.44 -37.92 6.41
N ALA A 39 -8.60 -38.81 5.44
CA ALA A 39 -9.86 -39.23 4.82
C ALA A 39 -10.76 -39.86 5.91
N ALA A 40 -12.05 -40.17 5.78
CA ALA A 40 -13.05 -40.23 4.73
C ALA A 40 -14.41 -40.37 5.45
N ALA A 41 -15.50 -39.92 4.84
CA ALA A 41 -16.82 -40.56 5.04
C ALA A 41 -17.79 -40.18 3.91
N LYS A 42 -17.86 -41.05 2.90
CA LYS A 42 -18.99 -41.16 1.97
C LYS A 42 -20.18 -41.77 2.73
N LYS A 43 -21.39 -41.23 2.60
CA LYS A 43 -22.63 -41.99 2.31
C LYS A 43 -23.66 -41.10 1.59
N LYS A 44 -24.04 -41.53 0.37
CA LYS A 44 -25.30 -41.31 -0.36
C LYS A 44 -26.01 -42.69 -0.38
N PRO A 45 -27.23 -42.87 -0.93
CA PRO A 45 -28.40 -42.00 -1.10
C PRO A 45 -29.71 -42.72 -0.64
N VAL A 46 -30.85 -42.03 -0.48
CA VAL A 46 -32.16 -42.67 -0.69
C VAL A 46 -33.11 -41.69 -1.38
N SER A 47 -33.49 -42.06 -2.59
CA SER A 47 -34.59 -41.54 -3.39
C SER A 47 -35.93 -42.06 -2.88
N LYS A 48 -36.98 -41.23 -2.90
CA LYS A 48 -38.35 -41.61 -3.31
C LYS A 48 -39.25 -40.36 -3.44
N LYS A 49 -39.75 -40.15 -4.66
CA LYS A 49 -40.90 -39.32 -5.09
C LYS A 49 -42.13 -40.27 -5.19
N PRO A 50 -43.36 -39.85 -5.58
CA PRO A 50 -43.97 -38.52 -5.68
C PRO A 50 -45.43 -38.45 -5.14
N SER A 51 -46.02 -37.26 -5.01
CA SER A 51 -47.47 -37.10 -5.19
C SER A 51 -47.83 -35.73 -5.76
N LYS A 52 -48.74 -35.77 -6.73
CA LYS A 52 -49.31 -34.68 -7.54
C LYS A 52 -50.21 -33.80 -6.66
N THR A 53 -50.36 -32.49 -6.93
CA THR A 53 -51.53 -31.99 -7.69
C THR A 53 -51.34 -30.57 -8.31
N ARG A 54 -52.05 -30.37 -9.43
CA ARG A 54 -52.44 -29.14 -10.20
C ARG A 54 -52.65 -27.88 -9.34
N ALA A 55 -52.63 -26.63 -9.80
CA ALA A 55 -52.49 -25.83 -11.04
C ALA A 55 -52.11 -24.40 -10.54
N ALA A 56 -51.70 -23.35 -11.26
CA ALA A 56 -52.02 -22.83 -12.57
C ALA A 56 -50.97 -21.76 -12.94
N LYS A 57 -50.75 -21.54 -14.24
CA LYS A 57 -49.95 -20.41 -14.76
C LYS A 57 -50.77 -19.12 -14.71
N PRO A 58 -50.12 -17.96 -14.50
CA PRO A 58 -50.14 -16.97 -15.56
C PRO A 58 -48.75 -16.77 -16.16
N SER A 59 -48.70 -16.79 -17.48
CA SER A 59 -47.56 -16.45 -18.32
C SER A 59 -47.19 -14.98 -18.13
N VAL A 60 -46.10 -14.73 -17.39
CA VAL A 60 -45.45 -13.42 -17.38
C VAL A 60 -44.86 -13.19 -18.78
N PRO A 61 -45.17 -12.07 -19.46
CA PRO A 61 -44.72 -11.86 -20.83
C PRO A 61 -43.20 -11.74 -20.85
N ALA A 62 -42.58 -12.56 -21.70
CA ALA A 62 -41.16 -12.50 -22.03
C ALA A 62 -40.81 -11.08 -22.52
N LYS A 63 -40.24 -10.28 -21.61
CA LYS A 63 -39.62 -9.00 -21.98
C LYS A 63 -38.47 -9.33 -22.92
N LYS A 64 -38.68 -8.95 -24.19
CA LYS A 64 -37.74 -9.02 -25.30
C LYS A 64 -36.33 -8.68 -24.82
N LYS A 65 -35.39 -9.63 -24.95
CA LYS A 65 -33.95 -9.36 -24.84
C LYS A 65 -33.61 -8.34 -25.92
N LYS A 66 -33.60 -7.06 -25.56
CA LYS A 66 -33.01 -6.03 -26.41
C LYS A 66 -31.52 -6.37 -26.51
N ALA A 67 -31.04 -6.57 -27.75
CA ALA A 67 -29.63 -6.68 -28.05
C ALA A 67 -28.93 -5.43 -27.49
N VAL A 68 -28.20 -5.60 -26.39
CA VAL A 68 -27.43 -4.51 -25.79
C VAL A 68 -26.26 -4.25 -26.73
N LYS A 69 -26.32 -3.10 -27.42
CA LYS A 69 -25.26 -2.55 -28.26
C LYS A 69 -23.94 -2.53 -27.48
N LYS A 70 -22.80 -2.39 -28.18
CA LYS A 70 -21.44 -2.38 -27.64
C LYS A 70 -20.87 -0.99 -27.21
N PRO A 71 -21.51 -0.11 -26.38
CA PRO A 71 -20.86 1.11 -25.89
C PRO A 71 -20.33 1.03 -24.43
N ALA A 72 -20.57 -0.05 -23.68
CA ALA A 72 -20.15 -0.12 -22.27
C ALA A 72 -18.62 -0.24 -22.09
N LEU A 73 -17.93 -0.88 -23.03
CA LEU A 73 -16.47 -1.08 -22.95
C LEU A 73 -15.68 0.22 -23.18
N SER A 74 -16.19 1.12 -24.04
CA SER A 74 -15.52 2.40 -24.32
C SER A 74 -15.65 3.37 -23.15
N GLN A 75 -16.82 3.43 -22.51
CA GLN A 75 -17.05 4.27 -21.33
C GLN A 75 -16.14 3.90 -20.15
N ARG A 76 -15.93 2.61 -19.90
CA ARG A 76 -15.02 2.15 -18.84
C ARG A 76 -13.57 2.56 -19.10
N LYS A 77 -13.09 2.40 -20.34
CA LYS A 77 -11.73 2.79 -20.72
C LYS A 77 -11.50 4.30 -20.57
N ASN A 78 -12.47 5.12 -20.99
CA ASN A 78 -12.38 6.58 -20.84
C ASN A 78 -12.26 6.98 -19.36
N LYS A 79 -13.07 6.39 -18.49
CA LYS A 79 -12.99 6.64 -17.04
C LYS A 79 -11.67 6.22 -16.42
N ILE A 80 -11.11 5.08 -16.84
CA ILE A 80 -9.79 4.65 -16.38
C ILE A 80 -8.71 5.66 -16.81
N GLN A 81 -8.81 6.23 -18.01
CA GLN A 81 -7.90 7.28 -18.46
C GLN A 81 -8.05 8.58 -17.66
N GLU A 82 -9.26 8.97 -17.29
CA GLU A 82 -9.50 10.11 -16.39
C GLU A 82 -8.86 9.88 -15.01
N ILE A 83 -9.03 8.68 -14.45
CA ILE A 83 -8.38 8.28 -13.20
C ILE A 83 -6.86 8.35 -13.33
N LYS A 84 -6.29 7.84 -14.44
CA LYS A 84 -4.84 7.92 -14.70
C LYS A 84 -4.34 9.36 -14.69
N LYS A 85 -5.05 10.29 -15.35
CA LYS A 85 -4.70 11.72 -15.34
C LYS A 85 -4.73 12.31 -13.93
N SER A 86 -5.75 11.96 -13.14
CA SER A 86 -5.85 12.38 -11.74
C SER A 86 -4.68 11.85 -10.90
N LEU A 87 -4.33 10.56 -11.05
CA LEU A 87 -3.19 9.94 -10.35
C LEU A 87 -1.85 10.58 -10.73
N LEU A 88 -1.64 10.92 -12.01
CA LEU A 88 -0.44 11.63 -12.45
C LEU A 88 -0.35 13.04 -11.85
N SER A 89 -1.48 13.76 -11.77
CA SER A 89 -1.54 15.06 -11.10
C SER A 89 -1.19 14.93 -9.61
N GLN A 90 -1.76 13.94 -8.92
CA GLN A 90 -1.47 13.67 -7.50
C GLN A 90 -0.01 13.28 -7.28
N LYS A 91 0.56 12.43 -8.13
CA LYS A 91 1.99 12.09 -8.11
C LYS A 91 2.86 13.34 -8.19
N ASN A 92 2.59 14.21 -9.16
CA ASN A 92 3.36 15.44 -9.34
C ASN A 92 3.19 16.41 -8.17
N ALA A 93 2.01 16.49 -7.57
CA ALA A 93 1.77 17.28 -6.37
C ALA A 93 2.62 16.79 -5.19
N LEU A 94 2.62 15.47 -4.93
CA LEU A 94 3.44 14.86 -3.86
C LEU A 94 4.94 15.07 -4.10
N LEU A 95 5.41 14.98 -5.35
CA LEU A 95 6.81 15.25 -5.68
C LEU A 95 7.20 16.70 -5.43
N ARG A 96 6.35 17.66 -5.82
CA ARG A 96 6.59 19.09 -5.53
C ARG A 96 6.62 19.36 -4.04
N GLU A 97 5.69 18.78 -3.28
CA GLU A 97 5.65 18.94 -1.83
C GLU A 97 6.92 18.36 -1.17
N ALA A 98 7.43 17.23 -1.68
CA ALA A 98 8.69 16.65 -1.22
C ALA A 98 9.90 17.55 -1.55
N GLU A 99 9.95 18.14 -2.75
CA GLU A 99 10.98 19.10 -3.14
C GLU A 99 10.96 20.36 -2.24
N GLU A 100 9.77 20.92 -1.99
CA GLU A 100 9.58 22.04 -1.08
C GLU A 100 10.02 21.71 0.35
N ALA A 101 9.68 20.52 0.84
CA ALA A 101 10.10 20.08 2.18
C ALA A 101 11.63 19.95 2.31
N LEU A 102 12.32 19.53 1.25
CA LEU A 102 13.79 19.49 1.22
C LEU A 102 14.40 20.88 1.22
N ASN A 103 13.81 21.82 0.48
CA ASN A 103 14.27 23.21 0.42
C ASN A 103 14.02 23.97 1.73
N ASN A 104 12.95 23.62 2.44
CA ASN A 104 12.55 24.23 3.71
C ASN A 104 13.17 23.55 4.94
N LEU A 105 14.12 22.62 4.77
CA LEU A 105 14.76 21.96 5.91
C LEU A 105 15.59 23.01 6.69
N PRO A 106 15.21 23.37 7.93
CA PRO A 106 16.01 24.31 8.70
C PRO A 106 17.38 23.70 9.01
N GLY A 107 18.42 24.53 8.98
CA GLY A 107 19.78 24.16 9.39
C GLY A 107 19.89 23.88 10.90
N ASP A 108 21.10 23.99 11.46
CA ASP A 108 21.27 23.91 12.92
C ASP A 108 20.49 25.04 13.60
N LEU A 109 19.31 24.69 14.13
CA LEU A 109 18.43 25.58 14.86
C LEU A 109 18.99 25.78 16.26
N ASN A 110 19.40 27.01 16.57
CA ASN A 110 19.78 27.39 17.91
C ASN A 110 18.49 27.78 18.65
N PHE A 111 17.99 26.88 19.50
CA PHE A 111 16.76 27.11 20.26
C PHE A 111 17.04 28.00 21.49
N PRO A 112 16.14 28.94 21.84
CA PRO A 112 16.33 29.84 22.98
C PRO A 112 16.35 29.11 24.32
N ASP A 113 15.52 28.07 24.46
CA ASP A 113 15.44 27.23 25.66
C ASP A 113 15.20 25.74 25.33
N MET A 114 15.19 24.91 26.38
CA MET A 114 14.96 23.46 26.25
C MET A 114 13.51 23.10 25.90
N GLY A 115 12.54 23.97 26.21
CA GLY A 115 11.13 23.74 25.90
C GLY A 115 10.84 23.91 24.40
N ASP A 116 11.40 24.95 23.81
CA ASP A 116 11.38 25.24 22.37
C ASP A 116 12.09 24.13 21.59
N GLN A 117 13.24 23.65 22.10
CA GLN A 117 13.93 22.51 21.51
C GLN A 117 13.05 21.24 21.55
N ALA A 118 12.46 20.91 22.70
CA ALA A 118 11.63 19.72 22.83
C ALA A 118 10.39 19.76 21.90
N THR A 119 9.79 20.94 21.75
CA THR A 119 8.64 21.16 20.86
C THR A 119 9.05 20.97 19.40
N ALA A 120 10.15 21.60 18.97
CA ALA A 120 10.64 21.49 17.61
C ALA A 120 11.07 20.06 17.23
N GLU A 121 11.68 19.32 18.17
CA GLU A 121 12.01 17.90 17.97
C GLU A 121 10.75 17.03 17.80
N THR A 122 9.71 17.30 18.59
CA THR A 122 8.43 16.59 18.48
C THR A 122 7.75 16.85 17.14
N ASP A 123 7.71 18.11 16.69
CA ASP A 123 7.17 18.49 15.39
C ASP A 123 7.96 17.87 14.24
N ARG A 124 9.29 17.88 14.34
CA ARG A 124 10.17 17.22 13.36
C ARG A 124 9.88 15.71 13.27
N ASN A 125 9.73 15.04 14.41
CA ASN A 125 9.38 13.62 14.46
C ASN A 125 8.00 13.34 13.85
N PHE A 126 7.02 14.21 14.09
CA PHE A 126 5.70 14.11 13.46
C PHE A 126 5.78 14.26 11.94
N MET A 127 6.51 15.28 11.46
CA MET A 127 6.71 15.52 10.04
C MET A 127 7.40 14.35 9.33
N LEU A 128 8.42 13.74 9.95
CA LEU A 128 9.07 12.54 9.40
C LEU A 128 8.08 11.40 9.17
N ARG A 129 7.19 11.12 10.14
CA ARG A 129 6.16 10.08 9.99
C ARG A 129 5.14 10.41 8.90
N LEU A 130 4.78 11.68 8.75
CA LEU A 130 3.88 12.11 7.69
C LEU A 130 4.52 11.93 6.31
N ARG A 131 5.79 12.34 6.16
CA ARG A 131 6.56 12.13 4.92
C ARG A 131 6.72 10.66 4.57
N ASP A 132 6.92 9.79 5.55
CA ASP A 132 6.97 8.34 5.33
C ASP A 132 5.65 7.79 4.77
N ARG A 133 4.51 8.27 5.27
CA ARG A 133 3.17 7.89 4.75
C ARG A 133 2.98 8.36 3.31
N GLU A 134 3.37 9.58 2.99
CA GLU A 134 3.30 10.11 1.63
C GLU A 134 4.22 9.37 0.68
N ARG A 135 5.44 9.00 1.11
CA ARG A 135 6.33 8.16 0.32
C ARG A 135 5.71 6.81 0.01
N MET A 136 5.03 6.19 0.98
CA MET A 136 4.31 4.94 0.75
C MET A 136 3.11 5.14 -0.19
N LEU A 137 2.39 6.26 -0.07
CA LEU A 137 1.30 6.60 -0.99
C LEU A 137 1.82 6.79 -2.43
N LEU A 138 2.93 7.51 -2.60
CA LEU A 138 3.58 7.73 -3.88
C LEU A 138 3.93 6.41 -4.57
N LYS A 139 4.55 5.48 -3.85
CA LYS A 139 4.85 4.13 -4.37
C LYS A 139 3.60 3.42 -4.87
N LYS A 140 2.52 3.43 -4.08
CA LYS A 140 1.26 2.79 -4.50
C LYS A 140 0.64 3.47 -5.72
N ILE A 141 0.76 4.80 -5.84
CA ILE A 141 0.30 5.53 -7.03
C ILE A 141 1.11 5.10 -8.26
N GLU A 142 2.43 4.97 -8.15
CA GLU A 142 3.30 4.48 -9.23
C GLU A 142 2.94 3.06 -9.66
N GLU A 143 2.81 2.14 -8.71
CA GLU A 143 2.35 0.76 -8.97
C GLU A 143 0.97 0.74 -9.64
N THR A 144 0.06 1.63 -9.24
CA THR A 144 -1.28 1.74 -9.84
C THR A 144 -1.20 2.22 -11.29
N ILE A 145 -0.35 3.20 -11.58
CA ILE A 145 -0.12 3.71 -12.94
C ILE A 145 0.44 2.60 -13.83
N GLU A 146 1.43 1.85 -13.34
CA GLU A 146 2.01 0.70 -14.05
C GLU A 146 0.95 -0.36 -14.37
N ARG A 147 0.06 -0.66 -13.43
CA ARG A 147 -1.07 -1.59 -13.67
C ARG A 147 -2.07 -1.08 -14.70
N ILE A 148 -2.28 0.23 -14.77
CA ILE A 148 -3.12 0.82 -15.83
C ILE A 148 -2.46 0.62 -17.18
N ASP A 149 -1.13 0.78 -17.26
CA ASP A 149 -0.36 0.62 -18.49
C ASP A 149 -0.28 -0.85 -18.95
N ASN A 150 -0.21 -1.78 -18.00
CA ASN A 150 -0.29 -3.22 -18.26
C ASN A 150 -1.72 -3.73 -18.54
N ALA A 151 -2.72 -2.85 -18.51
CA ALA A 151 -4.14 -3.18 -18.66
C ALA A 151 -4.71 -4.19 -17.62
N GLU A 152 -4.06 -4.32 -16.46
CA GLU A 152 -4.50 -5.15 -15.33
C GLU A 152 -5.35 -4.37 -14.30
N TYR A 153 -5.44 -3.05 -14.47
CA TYR A 153 -6.17 -2.17 -13.56
C TYR A 153 -7.68 -2.44 -13.53
N GLY A 154 -8.24 -2.43 -12.32
CA GLY A 154 -9.67 -2.67 -12.07
C GLY A 154 -10.03 -4.15 -11.96
N ILE A 155 -9.03 -5.03 -11.79
CA ILE A 155 -9.19 -6.45 -11.44
C ILE A 155 -8.67 -6.66 -10.02
N CYS A 156 -9.41 -7.43 -9.21
CA CYS A 156 -9.01 -7.77 -7.86
C CYS A 156 -7.82 -8.75 -7.88
N THR A 157 -6.75 -8.41 -7.17
CA THR A 157 -5.54 -9.24 -7.06
C THR A 157 -5.74 -10.57 -6.30
N SER A 158 -6.73 -10.63 -5.40
CA SER A 158 -7.00 -11.83 -4.60
C SER A 158 -7.92 -12.84 -5.30
N CYS A 159 -9.01 -12.38 -5.91
CA CYS A 159 -10.04 -13.27 -6.48
C CYS A 159 -10.18 -13.16 -8.01
N GLY A 160 -9.53 -12.21 -8.67
CA GLY A 160 -9.65 -11.99 -10.10
C GLY A 160 -10.96 -11.33 -10.56
N ASN A 161 -11.86 -10.98 -9.63
CA ASN A 161 -13.13 -10.32 -9.98
C ASN A 161 -12.92 -8.85 -10.39
N GLU A 162 -13.77 -8.36 -11.29
CA GLU A 162 -13.76 -6.95 -11.68
C GLU A 162 -14.16 -6.03 -10.51
N ILE A 163 -13.40 -4.96 -10.31
CA ILE A 163 -13.70 -3.91 -9.34
C ILE A 163 -14.65 -2.89 -9.98
N GLY A 164 -15.74 -2.56 -9.28
CA GLY A 164 -16.71 -1.58 -9.75
C GLY A 164 -16.11 -0.19 -9.95
N ILE A 165 -16.48 0.47 -11.04
CA ILE A 165 -15.94 1.79 -11.44
C ILE A 165 -16.14 2.85 -10.33
N LYS A 166 -17.31 2.88 -9.69
CA LYS A 166 -17.59 3.83 -8.59
C LYS A 166 -16.59 3.73 -7.44
N ARG A 167 -16.06 2.53 -7.18
CA ARG A 167 -15.04 2.31 -6.15
C ARG A 167 -13.67 2.79 -6.59
N LEU A 168 -13.31 2.56 -7.86
CA LEU A 168 -12.07 3.06 -8.44
C LEU A 168 -12.06 4.59 -8.54
N GLU A 169 -13.21 5.23 -8.78
CA GLU A 169 -13.36 6.68 -8.74
C GLU A 169 -13.16 7.23 -7.32
N ALA A 170 -13.73 6.56 -6.30
CA ALA A 170 -13.61 6.98 -4.90
C ALA A 170 -12.23 6.69 -4.29
N ARG A 171 -11.62 5.54 -4.63
CA ARG A 171 -10.30 5.11 -4.16
C ARG A 171 -9.53 4.48 -5.32
N PRO A 172 -8.76 5.27 -6.08
CA PRO A 172 -8.11 4.81 -7.30
C PRO A 172 -6.94 3.85 -7.05
N VAL A 173 -6.33 3.92 -5.86
CA VAL A 173 -5.17 3.10 -5.46
C VAL A 173 -5.60 1.75 -4.85
N THR A 174 -6.76 1.21 -5.23
CA THR A 174 -7.30 -0.02 -4.61
C THR A 174 -7.02 -1.27 -5.43
N ASP A 175 -6.48 -2.30 -4.77
CA ASP A 175 -6.05 -3.56 -5.42
C ASP A 175 -7.03 -4.72 -5.23
N LEU A 176 -7.90 -4.64 -4.23
CA LEU A 176 -8.81 -5.71 -3.81
C LEU A 176 -10.25 -5.29 -4.05
N CYS A 177 -11.19 -6.20 -4.29
CA CYS A 177 -12.61 -5.88 -4.28
C CYS A 177 -13.15 -5.66 -2.86
N ILE A 178 -14.41 -5.24 -2.72
CA ILE A 178 -15.03 -4.96 -1.41
C ILE A 178 -15.05 -6.23 -0.55
N GLU A 179 -15.52 -7.35 -1.09
CA GLU A 179 -15.63 -8.62 -0.35
C GLU A 179 -14.26 -9.13 0.13
N CYS A 180 -13.25 -9.12 -0.73
CA CYS A 180 -11.89 -9.50 -0.35
C CYS A 180 -11.32 -8.56 0.72
N LYS A 181 -11.61 -7.26 0.62
CA LYS A 181 -11.11 -6.30 1.61
C LYS A 181 -11.78 -6.49 2.97
N VAL A 182 -13.08 -6.78 3.00
CA VAL A 182 -13.79 -7.10 4.25
C VAL A 182 -13.23 -8.34 4.91
N ARG A 183 -13.02 -9.43 4.15
CA ARG A 183 -12.40 -10.66 4.69
C ARG A 183 -11.01 -10.40 5.26
N GLN A 184 -10.19 -9.63 4.54
CA GLN A 184 -8.86 -9.26 5.03
C GLN A 184 -8.94 -8.46 6.35
N GLU A 185 -9.88 -7.52 6.46
CA GLU A 185 -10.09 -6.74 7.69
C GLU A 185 -10.60 -7.61 8.85
N GLU A 186 -11.43 -8.62 8.57
CA GLU A 186 -11.86 -9.61 9.59
C GLU A 186 -10.70 -10.49 10.06
N GLU A 187 -9.86 -10.96 9.15
CA GLU A 187 -8.65 -11.73 9.47
C GLU A 187 -7.66 -10.92 10.29
N GLU A 188 -7.41 -9.65 9.92
CA GLU A 188 -6.55 -8.73 10.67
C GLU A 188 -7.07 -8.53 12.11
N LYS A 189 -8.38 -8.36 12.29
CA LYS A 189 -9.00 -8.23 13.63
C LYS A 189 -8.83 -9.47 14.50
N ILE A 190 -8.89 -10.66 13.92
CA ILE A 190 -8.71 -11.92 14.67
C ILE A 190 -7.25 -12.11 15.10
N VAL A 191 -6.29 -11.59 14.32
CA VAL A 191 -4.86 -11.71 14.62
C VAL A 191 -4.41 -10.67 15.65
N GLU A 192 -5.00 -9.48 15.63
CA GLU A 192 -4.68 -8.39 16.56
C GLU A 192 -5.43 -8.48 17.91
N GLY A 193 -6.53 -9.23 17.97
CA GLY A 193 -7.34 -9.46 19.17
C GLY A 193 -6.89 -10.66 19.99
#